data_AF-I4D3D7-F1
#
_entry.id   AF-I4D3D7-F1
#
_cell.length_a   1.000
_cell.length_b   1.000
_cell.length_c   1.000
_cell.angle_alpha   90.00
_cell.angle_beta   90.00
_cell.angle_gamma   90.00
#
_symmetry.space_group_name_H-M   'P 1'
#
loop_
_entity.id
_entity.type
_entity.pdbx_description
1 polymer ?
#
loop_
_entity_poly.entity_id
_entity_poly.type
_entity_poly.pdbx_seq_one_letter_code
_entity_poly.pdbx_strand_id
1 'polypeptide(L)'
;MRIRSNNVRAAFIFEELERANQIYGTSFHSPHEGYAVMLEEMDELFEEIKKKNPDKDKLMEEAVQIGAMAIKFIQSLEHWPWLDLKMSAHELKCLQCRYAVLTADKLAELESDPCLSCNKLCQWKP
;
A
#
# COMPACT_ATOMS: atom_id res chain seq x y z
N MET A 1 16.86 -12.95 -17.37
CA MET A 1 17.03 -12.35 -16.04
C MET A 1 15.71 -11.69 -15.64
N ARG A 2 14.95 -12.29 -14.71
CA ARG A 2 13.63 -11.78 -14.30
C ARG A 2 13.88 -10.76 -13.21
N ILE A 3 13.89 -9.47 -13.54
CA ILE A 3 14.04 -8.41 -12.53
C ILE A 3 12.80 -8.47 -11.63
N ARG A 4 12.94 -9.08 -10.45
CA ARG A 4 11.89 -9.16 -9.42
C ARG A 4 11.95 -7.87 -8.61
N SER A 5 11.66 -6.73 -9.23
CA SER A 5 11.58 -5.49 -8.47
C SER A 5 10.19 -5.40 -7.85
N ASN A 6 10.08 -5.77 -6.56
CA ASN A 6 8.85 -5.57 -5.79
C ASN A 6 8.38 -4.09 -5.86
N ASN A 7 9.32 -3.15 -6.01
CA ASN A 7 9.05 -1.73 -6.14
C ASN A 7 8.26 -1.40 -7.42
N VAL A 8 8.51 -2.09 -8.54
CA VAL A 8 7.76 -1.87 -9.79
C VAL A 8 6.32 -2.36 -9.65
N ARG A 9 6.10 -3.46 -8.94
CA ARG A 9 4.74 -3.98 -8.70
C ARG A 9 3.96 -3.10 -7.73
N ALA A 10 4.62 -2.57 -6.71
CA ALA A 10 4.03 -1.60 -5.80
C ALA A 10 3.62 -0.31 -6.54
N ALA A 11 4.39 0.12 -7.55
CA ALA A 11 4.04 1.28 -8.37
C ALA A 11 2.68 1.12 -9.07
N PHE A 12 2.37 -0.06 -9.62
CA PHE A 12 1.07 -0.32 -10.25
C PHE A 12 -0.11 -0.18 -9.26
N ILE A 13 0.08 -0.58 -8.00
CA ILE A 13 -0.92 -0.39 -6.95
C ILE A 13 -1.17 1.11 -6.70
N PHE A 14 -0.12 1.93 -6.70
CA PHE A 14 -0.27 3.37 -6.51
C PHE A 14 -0.90 4.05 -7.73
N GLU A 15 -0.53 3.65 -8.94
CA GLU A 15 -1.16 4.15 -10.18
C GLU A 15 -2.66 3.83 -10.21
N GLU A 16 -3.03 2.62 -9.81
CA GLU A 16 -4.43 2.19 -9.74
C GLU A 16 -5.19 2.93 -8.63
N LEU A 17 -4.57 3.14 -7.46
CA LEU A 17 -5.13 3.96 -6.39
C LEU A 17 -5.39 5.40 -6.86
N GLU A 18 -4.43 6.02 -7.55
CA GLU A 18 -4.58 7.36 -8.11
C GLU A 18 -5.72 7.43 -9.12
N ARG A 19 -5.81 6.45 -10.02
CA ARG A 19 -6.92 6.33 -10.98
C ARG A 19 -8.27 6.23 -10.27
N ALA A 20 -8.39 5.32 -9.29
CA ALA A 20 -9.62 5.15 -8.53
C ALA A 20 -9.99 6.39 -7.71
N ASN A 21 -9.00 7.13 -7.21
CA ASN A 21 -9.23 8.38 -6.48
C ASN A 21 -9.72 9.51 -7.39
N GLN A 22 -9.26 9.56 -8.64
CA GLN A 22 -9.74 10.53 -9.62
C GLN A 22 -11.20 10.27 -10.01
N ILE A 23 -11.61 9.01 -10.09
CA ILE A 23 -12.96 8.63 -10.54
C ILE A 23 -13.97 8.65 -9.39
N TYR A 24 -13.60 8.10 -8.24
CA TYR A 24 -14.53 7.82 -7.14
C TYR A 24 -14.28 8.66 -5.87
N GLY A 25 -13.34 9.62 -5.92
CA GLY A 25 -12.93 10.42 -4.76
C GLY A 25 -11.88 9.73 -3.87
N THR A 26 -11.31 10.44 -2.91
CA THR A 26 -10.14 9.97 -2.14
C THR A 26 -10.46 9.06 -0.95
N SER A 27 -11.74 8.85 -0.63
CA SER A 27 -12.18 8.01 0.49
C SER A 27 -13.52 7.35 0.18
N PHE A 28 -13.76 6.19 0.78
CA PHE A 28 -15.09 5.58 0.81
C PHE A 28 -16.02 6.36 1.76
N HIS A 29 -17.32 6.42 1.46
CA HIS A 29 -18.32 7.07 2.30
C HIS A 29 -18.55 6.30 3.60
N SER A 30 -18.33 4.98 3.60
CA SER A 30 -18.49 4.14 4.80
C SER A 30 -17.63 2.86 4.77
N PRO A 31 -17.41 2.21 5.93
CA PRO A 31 -16.75 0.91 6.00
C PRO A 31 -17.45 -0.18 5.19
N HIS A 32 -18.79 -0.13 5.12
CA HIS A 32 -19.57 -1.12 4.37
C HIS A 32 -19.35 -0.99 2.88
N GLU A 33 -19.30 0.25 2.36
CA GLU A 33 -18.97 0.51 0.95
C GLU A 33 -17.55 0.05 0.63
N GLY A 34 -16.57 0.43 1.46
CA GLY A 34 -15.19 0.01 1.23
C GLY A 34 -15.01 -1.50 1.27
N TYR A 35 -15.70 -2.20 2.18
CA TYR A 35 -15.72 -3.67 2.23
C TYR A 35 -16.38 -4.27 0.98
N ALA A 36 -17.53 -3.72 0.55
CA ALA A 36 -18.25 -4.21 -0.62
C ALA A 36 -17.38 -4.10 -1.89
N VAL A 37 -16.71 -2.96 -2.09
CA VAL A 37 -15.81 -2.75 -3.23
C VAL A 37 -14.62 -3.70 -3.17
N MET A 38 -13.95 -3.85 -2.01
CA MET A 38 -12.87 -4.83 -1.90
C MET A 38 -13.32 -6.27 -2.17
N LEU A 39 -14.53 -6.63 -1.75
CA LEU A 39 -15.10 -7.95 -2.01
C LEU A 39 -15.36 -8.16 -3.50
N GLU A 40 -15.85 -7.14 -4.21
CA GLU A 40 -16.02 -7.17 -5.67
C GLU A 40 -14.70 -7.47 -6.38
N GLU A 41 -13.63 -6.73 -6.07
CA GLU A 41 -12.30 -6.99 -6.66
C GLU A 41 -11.75 -8.40 -6.32
N MET A 42 -12.04 -8.90 -5.11
CA MET A 42 -11.66 -10.26 -4.71
C MET A 42 -12.45 -11.33 -5.47
N ASP A 43 -13.73 -11.09 -5.71
CA ASP A 43 -14.58 -11.99 -6.50
C ASP A 43 -14.15 -11.99 -7.96
N GLU A 44 -13.82 -10.84 -8.56
CA GLU A 44 -13.31 -10.74 -9.94
C GLU A 44 -11.99 -11.52 -10.11
N LEU A 45 -11.03 -11.34 -9.18
CA LEU A 45 -9.81 -12.14 -9.15
C LEU A 45 -10.13 -13.64 -9.06
N PHE A 46 -11.07 -14.02 -8.20
CA PHE A 46 -11.43 -15.42 -8.01
C PHE A 46 -12.14 -16.03 -9.22
N GLU A 47 -12.99 -15.26 -9.91
CA GLU A 47 -13.59 -15.67 -11.18
C GLU A 47 -12.54 -15.94 -12.25
N GLU A 48 -11.49 -15.13 -12.34
CA GLU A 48 -10.38 -15.37 -13.26
C GLU A 48 -9.60 -16.65 -12.89
N ILE A 49 -9.30 -16.85 -11.60
CA ILE A 49 -8.59 -18.03 -11.09
C ILE A 49 -9.34 -19.33 -11.42
N LYS A 50 -10.68 -19.31 -11.36
CA LYS A 50 -11.52 -20.49 -11.63
C LYS A 50 -11.55 -20.91 -13.10
N LYS A 51 -11.09 -20.08 -14.03
CA LYS A 51 -11.12 -20.41 -15.46
C LYS A 51 -10.16 -21.56 -15.77
N LYS A 52 -10.52 -22.37 -16.77
CA LYS A 52 -9.65 -23.46 -17.26
C LYS A 52 -8.31 -22.93 -17.80
N ASN A 53 -8.32 -21.75 -18.40
CA ASN A 53 -7.14 -21.04 -18.88
C ASN A 53 -7.21 -19.58 -18.40
N PRO A 54 -6.71 -19.28 -17.19
CA PRO A 54 -6.70 -17.92 -16.66
C PRO A 54 -5.81 -16.99 -17.50
N ASP A 55 -6.30 -15.78 -17.74
CA ASP A 55 -5.56 -14.67 -18.32
C ASP A 55 -4.64 -14.06 -17.26
N LYS A 56 -3.34 -14.06 -17.55
CA LYS A 56 -2.31 -13.59 -16.62
C LYS A 56 -2.37 -12.09 -16.40
N ASP A 57 -2.78 -11.33 -17.41
CA ASP A 57 -2.83 -9.89 -17.33
C ASP A 57 -4.01 -9.47 -16.46
N LYS A 58 -5.18 -10.12 -16.64
CA LYS A 58 -6.32 -9.98 -15.73
C LYS A 58 -5.98 -10.37 -14.30
N LEU A 59 -5.35 -11.53 -14.07
CA LEU A 59 -4.92 -11.91 -12.72
C LEU A 59 -4.03 -10.87 -12.04
N MET A 60 -3.18 -10.17 -12.80
CA MET A 60 -2.35 -9.09 -12.28
C MET A 60 -3.19 -7.84 -12.00
N GLU A 61 -4.07 -7.47 -12.93
CA GLU A 61 -4.98 -6.32 -12.82
C GLU A 61 -5.85 -6.41 -11.57
N GLU A 62 -6.61 -7.51 -11.40
CA GLU A 62 -7.49 -7.70 -10.23
C GLU A 62 -6.69 -7.70 -8.91
N ALA A 63 -5.50 -8.32 -8.90
CA ALA A 63 -4.64 -8.32 -7.71
C ALA A 63 -4.09 -6.93 -7.36
N VAL A 64 -3.81 -6.09 -8.38
CA VAL A 64 -3.40 -4.70 -8.21
C VAL A 64 -4.56 -3.86 -7.66
N GLN A 65 -5.77 -4.05 -8.19
CA GLN A 65 -6.98 -3.39 -7.72
C GLN A 65 -7.29 -3.72 -6.26
N ILE A 66 -7.21 -4.98 -5.85
CA ILE A 66 -7.33 -5.37 -4.43
C ILE A 66 -6.32 -4.61 -3.56
N GLY A 67 -5.06 -4.54 -4.00
CA GLY A 67 -4.02 -3.79 -3.29
C GLY A 67 -4.35 -2.30 -3.17
N ALA A 68 -4.84 -1.70 -4.25
CA ALA A 68 -5.23 -0.29 -4.29
C ALA A 68 -6.42 -0.01 -3.37
N MET A 69 -7.45 -0.86 -3.41
CA MET A 69 -8.65 -0.71 -2.59
C MET A 69 -8.35 -0.91 -1.10
N ALA A 70 -7.42 -1.82 -0.76
CA ALA A 70 -6.97 -1.97 0.62
C ALA A 70 -6.28 -0.69 1.14
N ILE A 71 -5.41 -0.05 0.36
CA ILE A 71 -4.78 1.23 0.74
C ILE A 71 -5.85 2.33 0.86
N LYS A 72 -6.76 2.42 -0.10
CA LYS A 72 -7.87 3.39 -0.06
C LYS A 72 -8.75 3.19 1.17
N PHE A 73 -9.02 1.95 1.56
CA PHE A 73 -9.77 1.63 2.77
C PHE A 73 -9.04 2.16 4.00
N ILE A 74 -7.73 1.89 4.10
CA ILE A 74 -6.89 2.41 5.19
C ILE A 74 -6.93 3.94 5.24
N GLN A 75 -6.77 4.62 4.11
CA GLN A 75 -6.88 6.09 4.01
C GLN A 75 -8.26 6.59 4.44
N SER A 76 -9.31 5.84 4.12
CA SER A 76 -10.69 6.20 4.51
C SER A 76 -10.91 6.12 6.01
N LEU A 77 -10.16 5.26 6.73
CA LEU A 77 -10.24 5.18 8.18
C LEU A 77 -9.87 6.51 8.86
N GLU A 78 -8.93 7.26 8.30
CA GLU A 78 -8.54 8.60 8.81
C GLU A 78 -9.64 9.65 8.62
N HIS A 79 -10.56 9.42 7.68
CA HIS A 79 -11.62 10.36 7.33
C HIS A 79 -12.90 10.12 8.13
N TRP A 80 -13.09 8.95 8.73
CA TRP A 80 -14.31 8.62 9.46
C TRP A 80 -14.27 9.18 10.90
N PRO A 81 -15.09 10.20 11.23
CA PRO A 81 -14.94 10.99 12.45
C PRO A 81 -15.24 10.21 13.74
N TRP A 82 -15.91 9.06 13.64
CA TRP A 82 -16.22 8.19 14.78
C TRP A 82 -15.08 7.22 15.12
N LEU A 83 -14.06 7.14 14.27
CA LEU A 83 -12.95 6.21 14.45
C LEU A 83 -11.74 6.96 15.02
N ASP A 84 -11.53 6.86 16.35
CA ASP A 84 -10.33 7.39 17.03
C ASP A 84 -9.12 6.46 16.77
N LEU A 85 -8.74 6.32 15.49
CA LEU A 85 -7.47 5.69 15.14
C LEU A 85 -6.33 6.62 15.54
N LYS A 86 -5.86 6.43 16.77
CA LYS A 86 -4.56 6.96 17.18
C LYS A 86 -3.51 6.16 16.44
N MET A 87 -2.92 6.77 15.42
CA MET A 87 -1.66 6.29 14.86
C MET A 87 -0.72 5.97 16.02
N SER A 88 -0.12 4.79 15.99
CA SER A 88 0.87 4.42 16.97
C SER A 88 2.01 5.44 16.96
N ALA A 89 2.69 5.60 18.09
CA ALA A 89 3.86 6.49 18.17
C ALA A 89 4.93 6.16 17.10
N HIS A 90 4.96 4.92 16.61
CA HIS A 90 5.86 4.47 15.55
C HIS A 90 5.44 5.00 14.17
N GLU A 91 4.15 4.96 13.84
CA GLU A 91 3.64 5.44 12.55
C GLU A 91 3.78 6.97 12.43
N LEU A 92 3.49 7.72 13.50
CA LEU A 92 3.71 9.17 13.55
C LEU A 92 5.19 9.54 13.37
N LYS A 93 6.10 8.77 13.99
CA LYS A 93 7.55 9.03 13.92
C LYS A 93 8.13 8.71 12.54
N CYS A 94 7.68 7.64 11.88
CA CYS A 94 8.07 7.34 10.51
C CYS A 94 7.65 8.43 9.52
N LEU A 95 6.44 8.99 9.68
CA LEU A 95 5.95 10.13 8.90
C LEU A 95 6.74 11.42 9.17
N GLN A 96 7.16 11.66 10.42
CA GLN A 96 8.00 12.81 10.78
C GLN A 96 9.40 12.73 10.16
N CYS A 97 10.00 11.55 10.12
CA CYS A 97 11.31 11.33 9.51
C CYS A 97 11.27 11.25 7.97
N ARG A 98 10.09 11.18 7.34
CA ARG A 98 9.85 11.16 5.88
C ARG A 98 10.64 10.10 5.09
N TYR A 99 11.05 9.00 5.72
CA TYR A 99 11.80 7.95 5.02
C TYR A 99 10.87 6.99 4.30
N ALA A 100 10.22 7.48 3.25
CA ALA A 100 9.50 6.61 2.34
C ALA A 100 10.51 5.76 1.53
N VAL A 101 11.65 6.29 1.11
CA VAL A 101 12.75 5.51 0.51
C VAL A 101 14.05 6.34 0.58
N LEU A 102 14.95 6.12 1.55
CA LEU A 102 16.33 6.57 1.35
C LEU A 102 17.06 5.56 0.48
N THR A 103 17.77 6.07 -0.52
CA THR A 103 18.77 5.27 -1.23
C THR A 103 19.95 5.00 -0.30
N ALA A 104 20.70 3.93 -0.58
CA ALA A 104 21.91 3.60 0.20
C ALA A 104 22.89 4.78 0.28
N ASP A 105 23.00 5.56 -0.81
CA ASP A 105 23.87 6.74 -0.87
C ASP A 105 23.44 7.84 0.12
N LYS A 106 22.14 8.13 0.20
CA LYS A 106 21.60 9.12 1.15
C LYS A 106 21.66 8.65 2.61
N LEU A 107 21.68 7.34 2.84
CA LEU A 107 21.91 6.76 4.17
C LEU A 107 23.38 6.92 4.60
N ALA A 108 24.33 6.78 3.67
CA ALA A 108 25.76 6.88 3.94
C ALA A 108 26.21 8.32 4.28
N GLU A 109 25.45 9.34 3.85
CA GLU A 109 25.69 10.75 4.18
C GLU A 109 25.23 11.12 5.61
N LEU A 110 24.46 10.27 6.28
CA LEU A 110 23.99 10.53 7.64
C LEU A 110 25.06 10.11 8.66
N GLU A 111 25.49 11.04 9.51
CA GLU A 111 26.50 10.82 10.56
C GLU A 111 25.98 9.94 11.73
N SER A 112 24.69 9.62 11.76
CA SER A 112 24.06 8.76 12.78
C SER A 112 22.82 8.06 12.25
N ASP A 113 22.48 6.90 12.85
CA ASP A 113 21.23 6.18 12.57
C ASP A 113 20.02 7.11 12.80
N PRO A 114 19.22 7.39 11.76
CA PRO A 114 18.10 8.29 11.92
C PRO A 114 16.93 7.68 12.71
N CYS A 115 16.99 6.40 13.08
CA CYS A 115 16.01 5.72 13.91
C CYS A 115 16.64 5.11 15.18
N LEU A 116 16.89 5.94 16.20
CA LEU A 116 17.39 5.48 17.51
C LEU A 116 16.44 4.55 18.32
N SER A 117 15.53 3.81 17.70
CA SER A 117 14.66 2.84 18.38
C SER A 117 14.30 1.56 17.61
N CYS A 118 14.78 1.30 16.38
CA CYS A 118 14.44 0.05 15.67
C CYS A 118 15.44 -1.08 15.97
N ASN A 119 15.43 -1.55 17.21
CA ASN A 119 16.43 -2.51 17.73
C ASN A 119 16.34 -3.95 17.18
N LYS A 120 15.56 -4.22 16.11
CA LYS A 120 15.40 -5.57 15.56
C LYS A 120 15.33 -5.72 14.03
N LEU A 121 15.17 -4.65 13.24
CA LEU A 121 15.02 -4.78 11.78
C LEU A 121 15.99 -3.93 10.95
N CYS A 122 16.79 -3.06 11.57
CA CYS A 122 17.84 -2.32 10.86
C CYS A 122 19.17 -3.08 10.97
N GLN A 123 19.43 -4.01 10.04
CA GLN A 123 20.78 -4.59 9.86
C GLN A 123 21.74 -3.60 9.18
N TRP A 124 21.78 -2.36 9.66
CA TRP A 124 22.74 -1.38 9.19
C TRP A 124 24.08 -1.62 9.91
N LYS A 125 25.17 -1.69 9.14
CA LYS A 125 26.54 -1.57 9.65
C LYS A 125 27.29 -0.60 8.72
N PRO A 126 28.10 0.32 9.29
CA PRO A 126 28.93 1.24 8.52
C PRO A 126 29.97 0.50 7.67
#